data_AF-A0AAD5K6G0-F1
#
_entry.id   AF-A0AAD5K6G0-F1
#
_cell.length_a   1.000
_cell.length_b   1.000
_cell.length_c   1.000
_cell.angle_alpha   90.00
_cell.angle_beta   90.00
_cell.angle_gamma   90.00
#
_symmetry.space_group_name_H-M   'P 1'
#
loop_
_entity.id
_entity.type
_entity.pdbx_description
1 polymer ?
#
loop_
_entity_poly.entity_id
_entity_poly.type
_entity_poly.pdbx_seq_one_letter_code
_entity_poly.pdbx_strand_id
1 'polypeptide(L)'
;MTDAAFDYPPHKDIKTTTKQYRKENHTLRTDAVNGVKILKACRPNLEVDPILWIPMTKKERSRCIRWRIVGRLPGGKSKTCITCKRAILTKKHVITCLRLHHRLNIPRQKTDDPISSFLNNLPKSKPTSPFKIQQLQNKWPKLCQLLAELDYHQHPTSSIQQYLDPEPGKVLLQWIEPPPPPETDQHMNYYNTFFVLFPSPLYLFPVSQQGFF
;
A
#
# COMPACT_ATOMS: atom_id res chain seq x y z
N MET A 1 43.51 20.06 30.58
CA MET A 1 42.84 19.58 29.35
C MET A 1 42.29 18.21 29.67
N THR A 2 41.00 18.11 29.99
CA THR A 2 40.33 16.85 30.32
C THR A 2 39.41 16.51 29.17
N ASP A 3 39.79 15.47 28.41
CA ASP A 3 38.97 14.89 27.36
C ASP A 3 37.69 14.34 27.97
N ALA A 4 36.57 15.01 27.69
CA ALA A 4 35.25 14.47 27.97
C ALA A 4 34.99 13.33 26.99
N ALA A 5 35.23 12.10 27.44
CA ALA A 5 34.82 10.90 26.72
C ALA A 5 33.33 10.98 26.43
N PHE A 6 32.97 11.05 25.15
CA PHE A 6 31.58 10.98 24.70
C PHE A 6 31.12 9.54 24.97
N ASP A 7 30.45 9.35 26.10
CA ASP A 7 29.86 8.08 26.52
C ASP A 7 28.76 7.69 25.53
N TYR A 8 29.12 6.95 24.49
CA TYR A 8 28.14 6.41 23.54
C TYR A 8 27.40 5.26 24.22
N PRO A 9 26.07 5.34 24.34
CA PRO A 9 25.31 4.32 25.04
C PRO A 9 25.49 2.95 24.35
N PRO A 10 25.59 1.87 25.13
CA PRO A 10 25.94 0.55 24.62
C PRO A 10 24.96 0.08 23.52
N HIS A 11 25.54 -0.50 22.48
CA HIS A 11 24.92 -0.85 21.19
C HIS A 11 23.71 -1.81 21.26
N LYS A 12 23.35 -2.30 22.46
CA LYS A 12 22.26 -3.27 22.69
C LYS A 12 20.88 -2.67 22.87
N ASP A 13 20.74 -1.35 23.02
CA ASP A 13 19.41 -0.76 23.27
C ASP A 13 19.01 0.39 22.34
N ILE A 14 19.70 0.59 21.22
CA ILE A 14 19.39 1.67 20.27
C ILE A 14 17.89 1.67 19.88
N LYS A 15 17.29 0.50 19.68
CA LYS A 15 15.86 0.38 19.35
C LYS A 15 14.97 0.83 20.51
N THR A 16 15.29 0.42 21.74
CA THR A 16 14.55 0.75 22.96
C THR A 16 14.69 2.23 23.30
N THR A 17 15.92 2.75 23.29
CA THR A 17 16.24 4.17 23.49
C THR A 17 15.58 5.04 22.44
N THR A 18 15.61 4.65 21.16
CA THR A 18 14.92 5.38 20.09
C THR A 18 13.40 5.37 20.30
N LYS A 19 12.83 4.23 20.72
CA LYS A 19 11.40 4.10 21.00
C LYS A 19 10.98 4.96 22.20
N GLN A 20 11.81 4.99 23.24
CA GLN A 20 11.60 5.77 24.45
C GLN A 20 11.68 7.28 24.16
N TYR A 21 12.75 7.72 23.49
CA TYR A 21 12.91 9.10 23.03
C TYR A 21 11.74 9.57 22.15
N ARG A 22 11.26 8.71 21.24
CA ARG A 22 10.08 9.01 20.39
C ARG A 22 8.80 9.15 21.22
N LYS A 23 8.60 8.33 22.25
CA LYS A 23 7.46 8.45 23.17
C LYS A 23 7.52 9.75 23.96
N GLU A 24 8.66 10.08 24.54
CA GLU A 24 8.84 11.28 25.36
C GLU A 24 8.66 12.56 24.53
N ASN A 25 9.28 12.62 23.35
CA ASN A 25 9.07 13.73 22.41
C ASN A 25 7.62 13.85 21.94
N HIS A 26 6.93 12.73 21.80
CA HIS A 26 5.52 12.74 21.44
C HIS A 26 4.68 13.30 22.59
N THR A 27 4.92 12.88 23.83
CA THR A 27 4.24 13.42 25.02
C THR A 27 4.43 14.93 25.12
N LEU A 28 5.68 15.41 25.03
CA LEU A 28 6.00 16.84 25.03
C LEU A 28 5.28 17.62 23.92
N ARG A 29 5.23 17.06 22.71
CA ARG A 29 4.50 17.67 21.59
C ARG A 29 2.99 17.57 21.76
N THR A 30 2.47 16.58 22.49
CA THR A 30 1.05 16.42 22.84
C THR A 30 0.56 17.31 23.99
N ASP A 31 1.46 17.89 24.77
CA ASP A 31 1.10 18.83 25.83
C ASP A 31 1.14 20.29 25.35
N ALA A 32 1.67 20.53 24.14
CA ALA A 32 1.66 21.84 23.48
C ALA A 32 0.23 22.22 23.02
N VAL A 33 -0.41 23.10 23.79
CA VAL A 33 -1.83 23.51 23.78
C VAL A 33 -2.54 23.63 22.40
N ASN A 34 -1.83 23.93 21.30
CA ASN A 34 -2.43 24.14 19.98
C ASN A 34 -2.04 23.12 18.88
N GLY A 35 -0.97 22.34 19.05
CA GLY A 35 -0.44 21.44 17.99
C GLY A 35 -1.11 20.06 17.91
N VAL A 36 -1.90 19.71 18.91
CA VAL A 36 -2.07 18.30 19.34
C VAL A 36 -3.35 17.67 18.86
N LYS A 37 -4.43 18.45 18.81
CA LYS A 37 -5.71 17.99 18.27
C LYS A 37 -5.58 17.59 16.79
N ILE A 38 -4.67 18.22 16.05
CA ILE A 38 -4.45 17.94 14.62
C ILE A 38 -3.60 16.67 14.44
N LEU A 39 -2.54 16.48 15.23
CA LEU A 39 -1.63 15.35 15.07
C LEU A 39 -2.20 14.03 15.63
N LYS A 40 -2.84 14.04 16.82
CA LYS A 40 -3.49 12.84 17.39
C LYS A 40 -4.64 12.32 16.51
N ALA A 41 -5.43 13.22 15.91
CA ALA A 41 -6.48 12.83 14.97
C ALA A 41 -5.92 12.21 13.68
N CYS A 42 -4.72 12.59 13.26
CA CYS A 42 -4.08 12.10 12.05
C CYS A 42 -3.21 10.84 12.25
N ARG A 43 -2.75 10.56 13.48
CA ARG A 43 -1.86 9.42 13.78
C ARG A 43 -2.15 8.83 15.18
N PRO A 44 -2.97 7.77 15.28
CA PRO A 44 -3.21 7.10 16.56
C PRO A 44 -2.00 6.29 17.07
N ASN A 45 -1.01 5.98 16.22
CA ASN A 45 0.17 5.17 16.57
C ASN A 45 1.49 5.87 16.18
N LEU A 46 2.52 5.71 17.03
CA LEU A 46 3.88 6.25 16.92
C LEU A 46 4.77 5.51 15.89
N GLU A 47 4.28 5.38 14.66
CA GLU A 47 4.99 4.65 13.60
C GLU A 47 5.25 5.53 12.39
N VAL A 48 6.29 5.18 11.62
CA VAL A 48 6.56 5.81 10.32
C VAL A 48 5.40 5.49 9.39
N ASP A 49 4.82 6.54 8.83
CA ASP A 49 3.67 6.43 7.95
C ASP A 49 3.99 5.55 6.72
N PRO A 50 3.18 4.52 6.42
CA PRO A 50 3.33 3.69 5.22
C PRO A 50 3.52 4.43 3.91
N ILE A 51 2.92 5.62 3.76
CA ILE A 51 3.05 6.46 2.55
C ILE A 51 4.50 6.82 2.25
N LEU A 52 5.36 6.88 3.27
CA LEU A 52 6.76 7.32 3.12
C LEU A 52 7.68 6.24 2.55
N TRP A 53 7.38 4.95 2.76
CA TRP A 53 8.27 3.86 2.34
C TRP A 53 7.62 2.92 1.32
N ILE A 54 6.29 2.91 1.17
CA ILE A 54 5.62 2.16 0.11
C ILE A 54 6.06 2.70 -1.26
N PRO A 55 6.37 1.81 -2.22
CA PRO A 55 6.74 2.21 -3.56
C PRO A 55 5.51 2.78 -4.29
N MET A 56 5.66 4.02 -4.73
CA MET A 56 4.67 4.78 -5.49
C MET A 56 5.39 5.95 -6.19
N THR A 57 4.77 6.51 -7.22
CA THR A 57 5.31 7.66 -7.93
C THR A 57 5.36 8.91 -7.02
N LYS A 58 6.20 9.89 -7.38
CA LYS A 58 6.27 11.18 -6.66
C LYS A 58 4.92 11.89 -6.63
N LYS A 59 4.14 11.82 -7.72
CA LYS A 59 2.81 12.42 -7.83
C LYS A 59 1.81 11.76 -6.88
N GLU A 60 1.70 10.44 -6.90
CA GLU A 60 0.82 9.68 -6.01
C GLU A 60 1.15 9.93 -4.53
N ARG A 61 2.44 9.90 -4.18
CA ARG A 61 2.89 10.21 -2.82
C ARG A 61 2.47 11.60 -2.40
N SER A 62 2.70 12.59 -3.26
CA SER A 62 2.32 13.98 -2.99
C SER A 62 0.81 14.11 -2.75
N ARG A 63 -0.02 13.45 -3.57
CA ARG A 63 -1.48 13.45 -3.38
C ARG A 63 -1.93 12.77 -2.07
N CYS A 64 -1.34 11.63 -1.73
CA CYS A 64 -1.64 10.94 -0.47
C CYS A 64 -1.27 11.80 0.75
N ILE A 65 -0.09 12.44 0.72
CA ILE A 65 0.36 13.36 1.76
C ILE A 65 -0.58 14.57 1.84
N ARG A 66 -0.96 15.17 0.69
CA ARG A 66 -1.91 16.28 0.65
C ARG A 66 -3.26 15.89 1.25
N TRP A 67 -3.76 14.69 1.00
CA TRP A 67 -4.99 14.25 1.65
C TRP A 67 -4.85 14.12 3.17
N ARG A 68 -3.72 13.53 3.63
CA ARG A 68 -3.50 13.18 5.05
C ARG A 68 -3.18 14.38 5.93
N ILE A 69 -2.32 15.29 5.48
CA ILE A 69 -1.95 16.52 6.20
C ILE A 69 -3.02 17.60 5.99
N VAL A 70 -3.62 17.59 4.80
CA VAL A 70 -4.64 18.50 4.27
C VAL A 70 -5.65 18.89 5.35
N GLY A 71 -6.54 17.94 5.68
CA GLY A 71 -7.75 18.15 6.49
C GLY A 71 -8.75 19.14 5.87
N ARG A 72 -8.22 20.22 5.29
CA ARG A 72 -8.73 21.18 4.32
C ARG A 72 -8.16 20.81 2.94
N LEU A 73 -8.77 21.32 1.88
CA LEU A 73 -8.34 21.01 0.51
C LEU A 73 -7.19 21.98 0.12
N PRO A 74 -6.19 21.57 -0.67
CA PRO A 74 -5.10 22.44 -1.11
C PRO A 74 -5.69 23.64 -1.85
N GLY A 75 -5.29 24.84 -1.42
CA GLY A 75 -5.75 26.09 -2.01
C GLY A 75 -6.08 27.17 -0.99
N GLY A 76 -6.30 26.84 0.29
CA GLY A 76 -6.54 27.79 1.40
C GLY A 76 -7.86 28.58 1.32
N LYS A 77 -8.30 28.90 0.11
CA LYS A 77 -9.59 29.50 -0.25
C LYS A 77 -10.58 28.39 -0.60
N SER A 78 -11.77 28.47 -0.01
CA SER A 78 -12.90 27.60 -0.35
C SER A 78 -13.26 27.76 -1.83
N LYS A 79 -12.99 26.74 -2.65
CA LYS A 79 -13.43 26.70 -4.05
C LYS A 79 -14.83 26.09 -4.12
N THR A 80 -15.64 26.52 -5.08
CA THR A 80 -16.92 25.87 -5.37
C THR A 80 -16.64 24.54 -6.07
N CYS A 81 -17.45 23.53 -5.76
CA CYS A 81 -17.34 22.23 -6.40
C CYS A 81 -17.70 22.33 -7.89
N ILE A 82 -16.84 21.84 -8.78
CA ILE A 82 -17.07 21.87 -10.23
C ILE A 82 -18.29 21.04 -10.63
N THR A 83 -18.47 19.86 -10.02
CA THR A 83 -19.59 18.94 -10.33
C THR A 83 -20.92 19.49 -9.84
N CYS A 84 -20.94 19.95 -8.58
CA CYS A 84 -22.15 20.30 -7.88
C CYS A 84 -22.50 21.82 -8.02
N LYS A 85 -21.56 22.66 -8.47
CA LYS A 85 -21.60 24.14 -8.70
C LYS A 85 -22.13 25.04 -7.58
N ARG A 86 -22.66 24.47 -6.48
CA ARG A 86 -23.37 25.19 -5.41
C ARG A 86 -22.66 25.13 -4.07
N ALA A 87 -21.95 24.04 -3.80
CA ALA A 87 -21.33 23.80 -2.50
C ALA A 87 -19.85 24.15 -2.51
N ILE A 88 -19.36 24.64 -1.38
CA ILE A 88 -17.93 24.75 -1.11
C ILE A 88 -17.34 23.34 -1.08
N LEU A 89 -16.23 23.16 -1.79
CA LEU A 89 -15.41 21.98 -1.71
C LEU A 89 -14.91 21.89 -0.26
N THR A 90 -15.47 20.94 0.49
CA THR A 90 -15.04 20.52 1.82
C THR A 90 -14.79 19.02 1.80
N LYS A 91 -14.06 18.47 2.77
CA LYS A 91 -13.83 17.02 2.85
C LYS A 91 -15.15 16.22 2.84
N LYS A 92 -16.12 16.65 3.64
CA LYS A 92 -17.48 16.05 3.71
C LYS A 92 -18.20 16.13 2.37
N HIS A 93 -18.17 17.30 1.72
CA HIS A 93 -18.81 17.49 0.42
C HIS A 93 -18.16 16.62 -0.66
N VAL A 94 -16.84 16.51 -0.66
CA VAL A 94 -16.09 15.64 -1.59
C VAL A 94 -16.52 14.18 -1.42
N ILE A 95 -16.62 13.70 -0.18
CA ILE A 95 -17.00 12.32 0.13
C ILE A 95 -18.37 11.99 -0.45
N THR A 96 -19.31 12.93 -0.38
CA THR A 96 -20.67 12.77 -0.91
C THR A 96 -20.77 13.02 -2.41
N CYS A 97 -20.28 14.16 -2.92
CA CYS A 97 -20.38 14.58 -4.34
C CYS A 97 -19.62 13.60 -5.26
N LEU A 98 -18.45 13.06 -4.85
CA LEU A 98 -17.71 12.04 -5.63
C LEU A 98 -18.07 10.59 -5.27
N ARG A 99 -19.05 10.38 -4.38
CA ARG A 99 -19.50 9.04 -3.94
C ARG A 99 -18.34 8.12 -3.51
N LEU A 100 -17.41 8.64 -2.71
CA LEU A 100 -16.15 7.95 -2.39
C LEU A 100 -16.35 6.57 -1.77
N HIS A 101 -17.35 6.40 -0.91
CA HIS A 101 -17.73 5.10 -0.31
C HIS A 101 -18.03 4.03 -1.35
N HIS A 102 -18.83 4.39 -2.35
CA HIS A 102 -19.21 3.48 -3.43
C HIS A 102 -17.99 3.12 -4.28
N ARG A 103 -17.20 4.12 -4.67
CA ARG A 103 -16.04 3.93 -5.55
C ARG A 103 -14.92 3.11 -4.90
N LEU A 104 -14.70 3.27 -3.59
CA LEU A 104 -13.70 2.50 -2.84
C LEU A 104 -14.24 1.19 -2.27
N ASN A 105 -15.54 0.89 -2.44
CA ASN A 105 -16.22 -0.25 -1.82
C ASN A 105 -15.98 -0.30 -0.30
N ILE A 106 -16.24 0.82 0.38
CA ILE A 106 -16.15 0.98 1.84
C ILE A 106 -17.51 1.45 2.35
N PRO A 107 -18.21 0.67 3.19
CA PRO A 107 -19.53 1.04 3.72
C PRO A 107 -19.49 2.35 4.52
N ARG A 108 -20.53 3.18 4.41
CA ARG A 108 -20.67 4.43 5.19
C ARG A 108 -20.72 4.18 6.70
N GLN A 109 -21.22 3.02 7.10
CA GLN A 109 -21.31 2.60 8.50
C GLN A 109 -19.93 2.35 9.13
N LYS A 110 -18.91 2.05 8.31
CA LYS A 110 -17.57 1.70 8.80
C LYS A 110 -16.74 2.93 9.15
N THR A 111 -16.91 4.01 8.41
CA THR A 111 -16.11 5.23 8.55
C THR A 111 -16.80 6.38 7.84
N ASP A 112 -16.63 7.60 8.35
CA ASP A 112 -17.06 8.81 7.63
C ASP A 112 -16.08 9.20 6.52
N ASP A 113 -14.82 8.74 6.59
CA ASP A 113 -13.74 9.13 5.68
C ASP A 113 -13.06 7.91 5.05
N PRO A 114 -13.55 7.45 3.89
CA PRO A 114 -13.11 6.21 3.28
C PRO A 114 -11.66 6.28 2.78
N ILE A 115 -11.18 7.45 2.33
CA ILE A 115 -9.79 7.61 1.90
C ILE A 115 -8.85 7.53 3.11
N SER A 116 -9.14 8.27 4.17
CA SER A 116 -8.25 8.25 5.35
C SER A 116 -8.27 6.87 6.02
N SER A 117 -9.44 6.21 6.08
CA SER A 117 -9.53 4.82 6.51
C SER A 117 -8.67 3.90 5.64
N PHE A 118 -8.65 4.07 4.32
CA PHE A 118 -7.81 3.26 3.45
C PHE A 118 -6.31 3.51 3.71
N LEU A 119 -5.89 4.78 3.75
CA LEU A 119 -4.50 5.18 3.99
C LEU A 119 -3.98 4.74 5.37
N ASN A 120 -4.86 4.65 6.37
CA ASN A 120 -4.52 4.13 7.70
C ASN A 120 -4.33 2.60 7.70
N ASN A 121 -4.90 1.89 6.73
CA ASN A 121 -4.81 0.44 6.60
C ASN A 121 -3.77 0.01 5.54
N LEU A 122 -2.92 0.93 5.08
CA LEU A 122 -1.81 0.57 4.19
C LEU A 122 -0.90 -0.46 4.87
N PRO A 123 -0.39 -1.43 4.11
CA PRO A 123 0.46 -2.47 4.67
C PRO A 123 1.73 -1.84 5.23
N LYS A 124 2.22 -2.35 6.38
CA LYS A 124 3.44 -1.88 7.05
C LYS A 124 4.73 -2.53 6.51
N SER A 125 4.56 -3.58 5.73
CA SER A 125 5.60 -4.40 5.08
C SER A 125 5.00 -5.00 3.80
N LYS A 126 5.79 -5.64 2.94
CA LYS A 126 5.25 -6.34 1.77
C LYS A 126 4.16 -7.34 2.22
N PRO A 127 2.91 -7.23 1.72
CA PRO A 127 1.83 -8.11 2.14
C PRO A 127 2.08 -9.53 1.63
N THR A 128 1.89 -10.53 2.49
CA THR A 128 2.02 -11.95 2.16
C THR A 128 0.67 -12.65 2.02
N SER A 129 -0.38 -12.10 2.64
CA SER A 129 -1.73 -12.66 2.58
C SER A 129 -2.38 -12.42 1.20
N PRO A 130 -2.84 -13.46 0.49
CA PRO A 130 -3.51 -13.33 -0.80
C PRO A 130 -4.70 -12.37 -0.76
N PHE A 131 -5.48 -12.41 0.33
CA PHE A 131 -6.61 -11.51 0.52
C PHE A 131 -6.19 -10.04 0.62
N LYS A 132 -5.12 -9.73 1.36
CA LYS A 132 -4.61 -8.35 1.48
C LYS A 132 -4.02 -7.86 0.16
N ILE A 133 -3.31 -8.72 -0.56
CA ILE A 133 -2.77 -8.42 -1.90
C ILE A 133 -3.92 -8.08 -2.85
N GLN A 134 -4.94 -8.93 -2.94
CA GLN A 134 -6.10 -8.72 -3.80
C GLN A 134 -6.88 -7.46 -3.44
N GLN A 135 -7.10 -7.19 -2.15
CA GLN A 135 -7.73 -5.95 -1.69
C GLN A 135 -6.96 -4.72 -2.15
N LEU A 136 -5.63 -4.75 -2.05
CA LEU A 136 -4.75 -3.65 -2.44
C LEU A 136 -4.74 -3.48 -3.96
N GLN A 137 -4.63 -4.57 -4.73
CA GLN A 137 -4.72 -4.56 -6.19
C GLN A 137 -6.02 -3.93 -6.69
N ASN A 138 -7.15 -4.24 -6.05
CA ASN A 138 -8.45 -3.76 -6.48
C ASN A 138 -8.74 -2.30 -6.08
N LYS A 139 -8.20 -1.85 -4.94
CA LYS A 139 -8.55 -0.55 -4.35
C LYS A 139 -7.50 0.53 -4.61
N TRP A 140 -6.23 0.18 -4.72
CA TRP A 140 -5.15 1.16 -4.87
C TRP A 140 -5.25 1.98 -6.17
N PRO A 141 -5.47 1.38 -7.36
CA PRO A 141 -5.63 2.17 -8.60
C PRO A 141 -6.82 3.13 -8.52
N LYS A 142 -7.94 2.66 -7.95
CA LYS A 142 -9.15 3.48 -7.74
C LYS A 142 -8.87 4.66 -6.81
N LEU A 143 -8.07 4.44 -5.77
CA LEU A 143 -7.64 5.49 -4.86
C LEU A 143 -6.76 6.52 -5.58
N CYS A 144 -5.77 6.07 -6.35
CA CYS A 144 -4.89 6.97 -7.11
C CYS A 144 -5.68 7.85 -8.09
N GLN A 145 -6.65 7.26 -8.82
CA GLN A 145 -7.56 7.99 -9.70
C GLN A 145 -8.39 9.02 -8.94
N LEU A 146 -9.01 8.62 -7.82
CA LEU A 146 -9.81 9.52 -6.99
C LEU A 146 -8.99 10.72 -6.48
N LEU A 147 -7.77 10.46 -6.01
CA LEU A 147 -6.88 11.51 -5.55
C LEU A 147 -6.45 12.46 -6.68
N ALA A 148 -6.30 11.95 -7.92
CA ALA A 148 -6.03 12.77 -9.09
C ALA A 148 -7.23 13.66 -9.48
N GLU A 149 -8.45 13.10 -9.48
CA GLU A 149 -9.68 13.85 -9.73
C GLU A 149 -9.88 14.96 -8.70
N LEU A 150 -9.56 14.69 -7.43
CA LEU A 150 -9.62 15.68 -6.37
C LEU A 150 -8.67 16.84 -6.59
N ASP A 151 -7.47 16.55 -7.05
CA ASP A 151 -6.45 17.53 -7.40
C ASP A 151 -6.95 18.43 -8.54
N TYR A 152 -7.61 17.85 -9.55
CA TYR A 152 -8.27 18.58 -10.62
C TYR A 152 -9.41 19.47 -10.11
N HIS A 153 -10.28 18.96 -9.24
CA HIS A 153 -11.35 19.74 -8.63
C HIS A 153 -10.86 20.95 -7.85
N GLN A 154 -9.66 20.86 -7.29
CA GLN A 154 -9.03 21.94 -6.53
C GLN A 154 -8.24 22.88 -7.40
N HIS A 155 -7.64 22.40 -8.48
CA HIS A 155 -6.80 23.20 -9.36
C HIS A 155 -7.23 22.96 -10.81
N PRO A 156 -8.39 23.49 -11.24
CA PRO A 156 -8.78 23.41 -12.64
C PRO A 156 -7.93 24.40 -13.45
N THR A 157 -6.69 24.06 -13.74
CA THR A 157 -5.80 24.87 -14.59
C THR A 157 -5.88 24.46 -16.06
N SER A 158 -6.28 23.21 -16.34
CA SER A 158 -6.24 22.62 -17.69
C SER A 158 -7.33 21.53 -17.87
N SER A 159 -7.04 20.47 -18.62
CA SER A 159 -7.80 19.22 -18.70
C SER A 159 -7.46 18.25 -17.55
N ILE A 160 -8.45 17.46 -17.14
CA ILE A 160 -8.30 16.37 -16.17
C ILE A 160 -7.23 15.34 -16.58
N GLN A 161 -6.97 15.20 -17.88
CA GLN A 161 -6.00 14.24 -18.42
C GLN A 161 -4.57 14.47 -17.91
N GLN A 162 -4.22 15.71 -17.53
CA GLN A 162 -2.91 16.02 -16.97
C GLN A 162 -2.72 15.50 -15.53
N TYR A 163 -3.84 15.23 -14.85
CA TYR A 163 -3.87 14.73 -13.48
C TYR A 163 -3.98 13.21 -13.45
N LEU A 164 -4.67 12.60 -14.41
CA LEU A 164 -4.78 11.15 -14.51
C LEU A 164 -3.44 10.55 -14.94
N ASP A 165 -2.95 9.61 -14.14
CA ASP A 165 -1.82 8.79 -14.54
C ASP A 165 -2.34 7.66 -15.46
N PRO A 166 -1.65 7.34 -16.57
CA PRO A 166 -2.11 6.35 -17.55
C PRO A 166 -2.22 4.94 -16.94
N GLU A 167 -1.35 4.63 -15.97
CA GLU A 167 -1.37 3.37 -15.22
C GLU A 167 -1.34 3.67 -13.70
N PRO A 168 -2.48 4.02 -13.09
CA PRO A 168 -2.53 4.45 -11.70
C PRO A 168 -2.17 3.29 -10.77
N GLY A 169 -1.22 3.52 -9.87
CA GLY A 169 -0.79 2.55 -8.88
C GLY A 169 0.19 1.49 -9.36
N LYS A 170 0.62 1.51 -10.63
CA LYS A 170 1.50 0.49 -11.24
C LYS A 170 2.72 0.14 -10.40
N VAL A 171 3.42 1.15 -9.89
CA VAL A 171 4.65 0.97 -9.10
C VAL A 171 4.39 0.15 -7.83
N LEU A 172 3.24 0.36 -7.20
CA LEU A 172 2.85 -0.42 -6.02
C LEU A 172 2.43 -1.84 -6.43
N LEU A 173 1.69 -1.97 -7.53
CA LEU A 173 1.20 -3.27 -8.02
C LEU A 173 2.36 -4.21 -8.37
N GLN A 174 3.36 -3.71 -9.10
CA GLN A 174 4.58 -4.45 -9.42
C GLN A 174 5.34 -4.89 -8.17
N TRP A 175 5.32 -4.07 -7.11
CA TRP A 175 5.99 -4.42 -5.87
C TRP A 175 5.29 -5.54 -5.09
N ILE A 176 3.96 -5.62 -5.15
CA ILE A 176 3.19 -6.66 -4.45
C ILE A 176 3.04 -7.95 -5.24
N GLU A 177 3.26 -7.91 -6.56
CA GLU A 177 3.30 -9.12 -7.37
C GLU A 177 4.38 -10.08 -6.85
N PRO A 178 4.09 -11.40 -6.85
CA PRO A 178 5.11 -12.39 -6.59
C PRO A 178 6.18 -12.29 -7.69
N PRO A 179 7.46 -12.58 -7.36
CA PRO A 179 8.47 -12.71 -8.41
C PRO A 179 7.97 -13.74 -9.44
N PRO A 180 8.29 -13.55 -10.73
CA PRO A 180 8.01 -14.59 -11.72
C PRO A 180 8.59 -15.91 -11.22
N PRO A 181 7.88 -17.05 -11.44
CA PRO A 181 8.48 -18.33 -11.13
C PRO A 181 9.85 -18.39 -11.81
N PRO A 182 10.89 -18.95 -11.14
CA PRO A 182 12.16 -19.16 -11.82
C PRO A 182 11.85 -19.87 -13.12
N GLU A 183 12.31 -19.30 -14.23
CA GLU A 183 12.22 -19.94 -15.54
C GLU A 183 12.73 -21.36 -15.33
N THR A 184 11.82 -22.34 -15.39
CA THR A 184 12.23 -23.73 -15.36
C THR A 184 13.06 -23.88 -16.62
N ASP A 185 14.39 -23.92 -16.44
CA ASP A 185 15.32 -24.27 -17.50
C ASP A 185 14.72 -25.45 -18.24
N GLN A 186 14.31 -25.22 -19.49
CA GLN A 186 13.83 -26.25 -20.40
C GLN A 186 14.92 -27.31 -20.67
N HIS A 187 16.10 -27.16 -20.07
CA HIS A 187 17.25 -28.04 -20.14
C HIS A 187 17.13 -29.34 -19.32
N MET A 188 16.12 -29.48 -18.44
CA MET A 188 15.91 -30.74 -17.68
C MET A 188 14.86 -31.69 -18.27
N ASN A 189 14.18 -31.32 -19.38
CA ASN A 189 13.27 -32.23 -20.07
C ASN A 189 13.95 -33.11 -21.13
N TYR A 190 15.26 -32.93 -21.36
CA TYR A 190 16.00 -33.78 -22.30
C TYR A 190 16.38 -35.15 -21.70
N TYR A 191 16.56 -35.25 -20.37
CA TYR A 191 16.96 -36.51 -19.73
C TYR A 191 15.79 -37.42 -19.31
N ASN A 192 14.57 -36.90 -19.21
CA ASN A 192 13.39 -37.72 -18.90
C ASN A 192 12.65 -38.27 -20.14
N THR A 193 13.07 -37.88 -21.34
CA THR A 193 12.51 -38.42 -22.60
C THR A 193 13.38 -39.53 -23.20
N PHE A 194 14.62 -39.72 -22.71
CA PHE A 194 15.55 -40.73 -23.25
C PHE A 194 15.50 -42.09 -22.55
N PHE A 195 14.83 -42.24 -21.40
CA PHE A 195 14.69 -43.53 -20.71
C PHE A 195 13.48 -44.37 -21.16
N VAL A 196 12.68 -43.89 -22.12
CA VAL A 196 11.48 -44.62 -22.60
C VAL A 196 11.70 -45.37 -23.93
N LEU A 197 12.92 -45.37 -24.49
CA LEU A 197 13.20 -45.94 -25.82
C LEU A 197 14.41 -46.89 -25.88
N PHE A 198 14.62 -47.71 -24.85
CA PHE A 198 15.45 -48.92 -25.00
C PHE A 198 14.71 -50.13 -24.42
N PRO A 199 14.16 -51.03 -25.26
CA PRO A 199 13.69 -52.33 -24.80
C PRO A 199 14.93 -53.18 -24.50
N SER A 200 15.14 -53.52 -23.23
CA SER A 200 16.13 -54.55 -22.88
C SER A 200 15.63 -55.94 -23.29
N PRO A 201 16.53 -56.82 -23.76
CA PRO A 201 16.17 -58.14 -24.27
C PRO A 201 16.06 -59.18 -23.15
N LEU A 202 15.13 -60.12 -23.36
CA LEU A 202 15.14 -61.51 -22.88
C LEU A 202 15.23 -61.74 -21.36
N TYR A 203 14.09 -62.09 -20.76
CA TYR A 203 14.02 -63.20 -19.79
C TYR A 203 12.66 -63.91 -19.91
N LEU A 204 12.68 -65.06 -20.59
CA LEU A 204 11.65 -66.10 -20.51
C LEU A 204 11.97 -66.94 -19.27
N PHE A 205 11.07 -66.96 -18.28
CA PHE A 205 10.98 -68.05 -17.31
C PHE A 205 9.54 -68.58 -17.27
N PRO A 206 9.34 -69.89 -17.06
CA PRO A 206 8.05 -70.56 -17.20
C PRO A 206 7.28 -70.51 -15.87
N VAL A 207 5.96 -70.50 -15.93
CA VAL A 207 5.11 -70.81 -14.77
C VAL A 207 4.14 -71.91 -15.15
N SER A 208 4.24 -72.98 -14.35
CA SER A 208 3.56 -74.25 -14.43
C SER A 208 2.04 -74.17 -14.28
N GLN A 209 1.41 -75.19 -14.86
CA GLN A 209 0.02 -75.59 -14.68
C GLN A 209 -0.36 -75.81 -13.21
N GLN A 210 -1.60 -75.43 -12.88
CA GLN A 210 -2.55 -76.02 -11.92
C GLN A 210 -3.88 -75.30 -12.22
N GLY A 211 -4.99 -75.89 -12.66
CA GLY A 211 -5.56 -77.21 -12.43
C GLY A 211 -6.64 -77.10 -11.36
N PHE A 212 -7.92 -76.90 -11.73
CA PHE A 212 -9.09 -77.22 -10.90
C PHE A 212 -10.29 -77.59 -11.78
N PHE A 213 -10.97 -78.63 -11.34
CA PHE A 213 -12.16 -79.30 -11.89
C PHE A 213 -13.40 -78.42 -11.92
#